data_AF-A0A942IQM2-F1
#
_entry.id   AF-A0A942IQM2-F1
#
_cell.length_a   1.000
_cell.length_b   1.000
_cell.length_c   1.000
_cell.angle_alpha   90.00
_cell.angle_beta   90.00
_cell.angle_gamma   90.00
#
_symmetry.space_group_name_H-M   'P 1'
#
loop_
_entity.id
_entity.type
_entity.pdbx_description
1 polymer ?
#
loop_
_entity_poly.entity_id
_entity_poly.type
_entity_poly.pdbx_seq_one_letter_code
_entity_poly.pdbx_strand_id
1 'polypeptide(L)'
;MSTKCPGSDMRNITAGVYACPGCGEAVEIFSDEMRRRCPKCKEWVAKEETPSCVQWCSSARSCLGEDRWQAVMEALGKDPDK
;
A
#
# COMPACT_ATOMS: atom_id res chain seq x y z
N MET A 1 5.08 6.17 -25.93
CA MET A 1 4.30 6.77 -24.83
C MET A 1 4.67 6.04 -23.55
N SER A 2 5.25 6.72 -22.57
CA SER A 2 5.62 6.09 -21.30
C SER A 2 4.36 5.92 -20.45
N THR A 3 3.68 4.77 -20.60
CA THR A 3 2.60 4.31 -19.72
C THR A 3 3.19 4.01 -18.34
N LYS A 4 3.49 5.07 -17.58
CA LYS A 4 3.91 4.95 -16.18
C LYS A 4 2.65 4.74 -15.35
N CYS A 5 2.66 3.73 -14.49
CA CYS A 5 1.61 3.52 -13.51
C CYS A 5 1.46 4.82 -12.68
N PRO A 6 0.27 5.43 -12.59
CA PRO A 6 0.06 6.63 -11.77
C PRO A 6 0.48 6.39 -10.31
N GLY A 7 0.33 5.14 -9.84
CA GLY A 7 0.76 4.72 -8.52
C GLY A 7 2.26 4.49 -8.35
N SER A 8 3.07 4.68 -9.40
CA SER A 8 4.53 4.76 -9.30
C SER A 8 5.05 6.18 -9.47
N ASP A 9 4.17 7.19 -9.54
CA ASP A 9 4.60 8.58 -9.50
C ASP A 9 5.02 8.94 -8.07
N MET A 10 6.28 9.33 -7.90
CA MET A 10 6.85 9.72 -6.60
C MET A 10 6.08 10.86 -5.93
N ARG A 11 5.31 11.65 -6.70
CA ARG A 11 4.47 12.73 -6.17
C ARG A 11 3.26 12.24 -5.36
N ASN A 12 2.84 10.98 -5.58
CA ASN A 12 1.67 10.38 -4.92
C ASN A 12 2.05 9.35 -3.85
N ILE A 13 3.34 9.25 -3.49
CA ILE A 13 3.79 8.34 -2.43
C ILE A 13 3.28 8.85 -1.09
N THR A 14 2.64 7.95 -0.32
CA THR A 14 2.19 8.21 1.05
C THR A 14 3.02 7.41 2.03
N ALA A 15 3.01 7.76 3.31
CA ALA A 15 3.73 7.04 4.36
C ALA A 15 2.76 6.55 5.43
N GLY A 16 2.96 5.31 5.89
CA GLY A 16 2.27 4.72 7.03
C GLY A 16 3.26 4.43 8.16
N VAL A 17 2.78 4.49 9.41
CA VAL A 17 3.59 4.17 10.59
C VAL A 17 3.19 2.79 11.12
N TYR A 18 4.17 1.90 11.25
CA TYR A 18 4.00 0.51 11.66
C TYR A 18 4.86 0.23 12.90
N ALA A 19 4.30 -0.48 13.89
CA ALA A 19 5.06 -0.88 15.06
C ALA A 19 6.00 -2.04 14.71
N CYS A 20 7.28 -1.92 15.09
CA CYS A 20 8.24 -2.99 14.90
C CYS A 20 7.89 -4.19 15.80
N PRO A 21 7.75 -5.41 15.25
CA PRO A 21 7.40 -6.59 16.04
C PRO A 21 8.54 -7.02 17.00
N GLY A 22 9.79 -6.62 16.71
CA GLY A 22 10.94 -6.97 17.54
C GLY A 22 11.16 -6.06 18.74
N CYS A 23 10.86 -4.75 18.64
CA CYS A 23 11.18 -3.79 19.70
C CYS A 23 10.13 -2.71 19.97
N GLY A 24 8.99 -2.75 19.27
CA GLY A 24 7.88 -1.80 19.42
C GLY A 24 8.13 -0.41 18.83
N GLU A 25 9.28 -0.17 18.20
CA GLU A 25 9.60 1.13 17.60
C GLU A 25 8.65 1.48 16.45
N ALA A 26 8.24 2.75 16.36
CA ALA A 26 7.47 3.24 15.23
C ALA A 26 8.36 3.32 13.97
N VAL A 27 8.00 2.57 12.93
CA VAL A 27 8.73 2.52 11.66
C VAL A 27 7.84 3.05 10.55
N GLU A 28 8.30 4.12 9.92
CA GLU A 28 7.65 4.67 8.74
C GLU A 28 7.95 3.79 7.51
N ILE A 29 6.92 3.39 6.77
CA ILE A 29 7.04 2.63 5.52
C ILE A 29 6.26 3.36 4.43
N PHE A 30 6.92 3.69 3.32
CA PHE A 30 6.30 4.39 2.18
C PHE A 30 5.40 3.47 1.36
N SER A 31 4.40 4.00 0.67
CA SER A 31 3.38 3.24 -0.07
C SER A 31 3.94 2.31 -1.13
N ASP A 32 5.09 2.65 -1.72
CA ASP A 32 5.81 1.83 -2.70
C ASP A 32 6.72 0.76 -2.05
N GLU A 33 6.97 0.84 -0.74
CA GLU A 33 7.73 -0.14 0.00
C GLU A 33 6.83 -1.28 0.54
N MET A 34 7.27 -2.52 0.39
CA MET A 34 6.62 -3.70 1.00
C MET A 34 6.99 -3.85 2.49
N ARG A 35 8.24 -3.51 2.81
CA ARG A 35 8.86 -3.71 4.11
C ARG A 35 10.06 -2.79 4.26
N ARG A 36 10.38 -2.42 5.50
CA ARG A 36 11.54 -1.63 5.87
C ARG A 36 12.26 -2.25 7.05
N ARG A 37 13.58 -2.07 7.15
CA ARG A 37 14.30 -2.46 8.38
C ARG A 37 14.03 -1.45 9.48
N CYS A 38 13.74 -1.95 10.67
CA CYS A 38 13.64 -1.11 11.87
C CYS A 38 14.95 -0.34 12.08
N PRO A 39 14.92 0.99 12.28
CA PRO A 39 16.14 1.77 12.50
C PRO A 39 16.87 1.35 13.78
N LYS A 40 16.12 0.88 14.80
CA LYS A 40 16.61 0.52 16.13
C LYS A 40 17.14 -0.91 16.24
N CYS A 41 16.32 -1.92 15.96
CA CYS A 41 16.71 -3.34 16.16
C CYS A 41 17.12 -4.06 14.86
N LYS A 42 17.01 -3.40 13.71
CA LYS A 42 17.30 -3.94 12.36
C LYS A 42 16.42 -5.09 11.89
N GLU A 43 15.40 -5.48 12.67
CA GLU A 43 14.40 -6.46 12.26
C GLU A 43 13.57 -5.95 11.08
N TRP A 44 13.05 -6.86 10.25
CA TRP A 44 12.16 -6.49 9.17
C TRP A 44 10.76 -6.14 9.69
N VAL A 45 10.29 -4.94 9.34
CA VAL A 45 8.90 -4.52 9.53
C VAL A 45 8.23 -4.55 8.16
N ALA A 46 7.27 -5.45 7.99
CA ALA A 46 6.47 -5.56 6.79
C ALA A 46 5.11 -4.90 7.00
N LYS A 47 4.52 -4.38 5.93
CA LYS A 47 3.09 -4.04 5.94
C LYS A 47 2.29 -5.34 5.99
N GLU A 48 1.23 -5.37 6.79
CA GLU A 48 0.29 -6.49 6.79
C GLU A 48 -0.52 -6.54 5.49
N GLU A 49 -0.79 -5.38 4.89
CA GLU A 49 -1.46 -5.29 3.59
C GLU A 49 -0.47 -5.47 2.42
N THR A 50 -0.89 -6.27 1.43
CA THR A 50 -0.22 -6.26 0.13
C THR A 50 -0.53 -4.90 -0.52
N PRO A 51 0.48 -4.08 -0.87
CA PRO A 51 0.23 -2.78 -1.47
C PRO A 51 -0.45 -2.99 -2.82
N SER A 52 -1.76 -2.83 -2.83
CA SER A 52 -2.51 -2.73 -4.07
C SER A 52 -2.71 -1.25 -4.32
N CYS A 53 -2.26 -0.78 -5.49
CA CYS A 53 -2.59 0.59 -5.92
C CYS A 53 -4.11 0.83 -5.92
N VAL A 54 -4.92 -0.23 -5.89
CA VAL A 54 -6.37 -0.23 -5.78
C VAL A 54 -6.90 0.53 -4.57
N GLN A 55 -6.18 0.53 -3.43
CA GLN A 55 -6.66 1.17 -2.20
C GLN A 55 -6.56 2.70 -2.22
N TRP A 56 -5.70 3.28 -3.06
CA TRP A 56 -5.34 4.70 -2.96
C TRP A 56 -5.20 5.41 -4.31
N CYS A 57 -5.03 4.69 -5.41
CA CYS A 57 -4.91 5.27 -6.74
C CYS A 57 -6.31 5.58 -7.29
N SER A 58 -6.61 6.86 -7.49
CA SER A 58 -7.88 7.33 -8.09
C SER A 58 -8.15 6.74 -9.48
N SER A 59 -7.10 6.35 -10.20
CA SER A 59 -7.21 5.73 -11.52
C SER A 59 -7.44 4.22 -11.45
N ALA A 60 -7.34 3.57 -10.28
CA ALA A 60 -7.37 2.11 -10.19
C ALA A 60 -8.67 1.48 -10.70
N ARG A 61 -9.82 2.12 -10.45
CA ARG A 61 -11.13 1.67 -10.96
C ARG A 61 -11.15 1.65 -12.49
N SER A 62 -10.62 2.69 -13.12
CA SER A 62 -10.50 2.78 -14.58
C SER A 62 -9.44 1.81 -15.13
N CYS A 63 -8.34 1.58 -14.40
CA CYS A 63 -7.27 0.68 -14.83
C CYS A 63 -7.65 -0.80 -14.76
N LEU A 64 -8.40 -1.22 -13.74
CA LEU A 64 -8.78 -2.62 -13.52
C LEU A 64 -10.11 -2.99 -14.16
N GLY A 65 -11.00 -2.02 -14.35
CA GLY A 65 -12.41 -2.26 -14.67
C GLY A 65 -13.23 -2.57 -13.41
N GLU A 66 -14.53 -2.34 -13.51
CA GLU A 66 -15.51 -2.44 -12.41
C GLU A 66 -15.42 -3.78 -11.66
N ASP A 67 -15.52 -4.91 -12.38
CA ASP A 67 -15.59 -6.25 -11.79
C ASP A 67 -14.32 -6.63 -11.01
N ARG A 68 -13.14 -6.34 -11.58
CA ARG A 68 -11.86 -6.62 -10.92
C ARG A 68 -11.58 -5.67 -9.78
N TRP A 69 -11.98 -4.41 -9.90
CA TRP A 69 -11.83 -3.43 -8.84
C TRP A 69 -12.66 -3.83 -7.62
N GLN A 70 -13.93 -4.22 -7.82
CA GLN A 70 -14.81 -4.69 -6.73
C GLN A 70 -14.26 -5.95 -6.07
N ALA A 71 -13.86 -6.97 -6.84
CA ALA A 71 -13.31 -8.21 -6.28
C ALA A 71 -12.06 -7.96 -5.41
N VAL A 72 -11.21 -7.01 -5.79
CA VAL A 72 -10.03 -6.64 -4.98
C VAL A 72 -10.43 -5.85 -3.74
N MET A 73 -11.38 -4.92 -3.83
CA MET A 73 -11.86 -4.15 -2.68
C MET A 73 -12.55 -5.04 -1.63
N GLU A 74 -13.34 -6.02 -2.07
CA GLU A 74 -13.98 -7.03 -1.22
C GLU A 74 -12.91 -7.90 -0.52
N ALA A 75 -11.91 -8.40 -1.26
CA ALA A 75 -10.81 -9.18 -0.70
C ALA A 75 -9.97 -8.41 0.34
N LEU A 76 -9.94 -7.08 0.25
CA LEU A 76 -9.24 -6.19 1.20
C LEU A 76 -10.12 -5.77 2.39
N GLY A 77 -11.39 -6.18 2.44
CA GLY A 77 -12.33 -5.80 3.50
C GLY A 77 -12.66 -4.30 3.53
N LYS A 78 -12.36 -3.56 2.46
CA LYS A 78 -12.71 -2.14 2.27
C LYS A 78 -13.90 -2.10 1.33
N ASP A 79 -15.04 -2.55 1.81
CA ASP A 79 -16.28 -2.51 1.04
C ASP A 79 -16.72 -1.04 0.86
N PRO A 80 -16.84 -0.52 -0.37
CA PRO A 80 -17.28 0.86 -0.59
C PRO A 80 -18.79 1.06 -0.44
N ASP A 81 -19.58 -0.02 -0.31
CA ASP A 81 -21.05 -0.02 -0.27
C ASP A 81 -21.61 -0.40 1.12
N LYS A 82 -20.73 -0.55 2.14
CA LYS A 82 -21.10 -0.85 3.53
C LYS A 82 -20.74 0.25 4.51
#